data_AF-A0A2J6XAC0-F1
#
_entry.id   AF-A0A2J6XAC0-F1
#
_cell.length_a   1.000
_cell.length_b   1.000
_cell.length_c   1.000
_cell.angle_alpha   90.00
_cell.angle_beta   90.00
_cell.angle_gamma   90.00
#
_symmetry.space_group_name_H-M   'P 1'
#
loop_
_entity.id
_entity.type
_entity.pdbx_description
1 polymer ?
#
loop_
_entity_poly.entity_id
_entity_poly.type
_entity_poly.pdbx_seq_one_letter_code
_entity_poly.pdbx_strand_id
1 'polypeptide(L)'
;MHNDSQLIAAITAIVTALQNQAQVDASLRHHLRVLGEALLAIADDASATAVSEPVQPDYDEPSASETVAGEEEVVAASALPQATLPRATEADVLRLIDHFSGKKTYLSPPTPIPKLVPNVVNEVEFLTSLSTCLFNKAAYIRQALDEPGSVPDKTEPCTEWIANQLTQTLTTQRDDWEVLAGSCEVAAIVVDTLSEIVDNPSFKKELKEGLSLAAEAQSALFGAVQRLRKTPDPTQLQLFEWLQRRTKQDGIYLARYMRRADQADPSQWQTRRAQGEEWRAALDQVIYRRRRQRKLLDKLRYQLDQVQLGDDEQWPKALQTIIALIDLGIPPSDRTLRRLLLPFRERLHTVSEEARQLAWVVRELDRAALTLPDGKEVSVIEEVRDNPLVKQVAGLLQNKSVVLIGGDERPQIKQMIEEEFKLRELIWCDTRPHHSYVFTEPFIARPEVVVVLLAIRWASHGLGAVKDFCDRYNKPLVRLPAGYSVSQVAYQIWEQASSRLRDSSGADE
;
A
#
# COMPACT_ATOMS: atom_id res chain seq x y z
N MET A 1 -12.31 -43.63 34.37
CA MET A 1 -12.38 -44.86 33.54
C MET A 1 -13.33 -44.75 32.35
N HIS A 2 -14.61 -44.36 32.50
CA HIS A 2 -15.50 -44.23 31.32
C HIS A 2 -15.12 -43.04 30.40
N ASN A 3 -14.67 -41.90 30.98
CA ASN A 3 -14.24 -40.72 30.21
C ASN A 3 -12.94 -40.94 29.44
N ASP A 4 -11.98 -41.68 30.00
CA ASP A 4 -10.69 -41.97 29.33
C ASP A 4 -10.91 -42.84 28.09
N SER A 5 -11.83 -43.80 28.16
CA SER A 5 -12.18 -44.64 27.01
C SER A 5 -12.84 -43.87 25.87
N GLN A 6 -13.66 -42.85 26.18
CA GLN A 6 -14.30 -42.01 25.17
C GLN A 6 -13.31 -41.06 24.50
N LEU A 7 -12.38 -40.49 25.27
CA LEU A 7 -11.33 -39.63 24.74
C LEU A 7 -10.39 -40.39 23.80
N ILE A 8 -9.95 -41.59 24.20
CA ILE A 8 -9.10 -42.44 23.36
C ILE A 8 -9.82 -42.82 22.06
N ALA A 9 -11.11 -43.16 22.13
CA ALA A 9 -11.91 -43.46 20.94
C ALA A 9 -12.02 -42.26 19.99
N ALA A 10 -12.26 -41.06 20.53
CA ALA A 10 -12.36 -39.83 19.74
C ALA A 10 -11.04 -39.46 19.04
N ILE A 11 -9.91 -39.53 19.77
CA ILE A 11 -8.58 -39.29 19.21
C ILE A 11 -8.28 -40.31 18.10
N THR A 12 -8.58 -41.58 18.34
CA THR A 12 -8.38 -42.66 17.34
C THR A 12 -9.18 -42.39 16.07
N ALA A 13 -10.43 -41.93 16.18
CA ALA A 13 -11.28 -41.61 15.04
C ALA A 13 -10.72 -40.43 14.21
N ILE A 14 -10.27 -39.36 14.87
CA ILE A 14 -9.67 -38.19 14.22
C ILE A 14 -8.38 -38.56 13.48
N VAL A 15 -7.49 -39.31 14.14
CA VAL A 15 -6.24 -39.77 13.52
C VAL A 15 -6.52 -40.65 12.30
N THR A 16 -7.49 -41.55 12.38
CA THR A 16 -7.90 -42.41 11.25
C THR A 16 -8.44 -41.58 10.08
N ALA A 17 -9.26 -40.55 10.34
CA ALA A 17 -9.78 -39.67 9.28
C ALA A 17 -8.67 -38.87 8.60
N LEU A 18 -7.75 -38.28 9.39
CA LEU A 18 -6.59 -37.54 8.88
C LEU A 18 -5.67 -38.46 8.04
N GLN A 19 -5.47 -39.70 8.47
CA GLN A 19 -4.68 -40.67 7.73
C GLN A 19 -5.29 -40.98 6.36
N ASN A 20 -6.60 -41.19 6.28
CA ASN A 20 -7.30 -41.44 5.01
C ASN A 20 -7.18 -40.25 4.05
N GLN A 21 -7.33 -39.02 4.55
CA GLN A 21 -7.21 -37.82 3.73
C GLN A 21 -5.76 -37.55 3.28
N ALA A 22 -4.78 -37.88 4.13
CA ALA A 22 -3.37 -37.77 3.81
C ALA A 22 -2.93 -38.73 2.69
N GLN A 23 -3.66 -39.82 2.42
CA GLN A 23 -3.34 -40.70 1.29
C GLN A 23 -3.44 -39.99 -0.07
N VAL A 24 -4.32 -38.98 -0.19
CA VAL A 24 -4.56 -38.25 -1.44
C VAL A 24 -3.93 -36.85 -1.46
N ASP A 25 -3.54 -36.31 -0.31
CA ASP A 25 -3.00 -34.95 -0.18
C ASP A 25 -1.54 -34.95 0.31
N ALA A 26 -0.60 -34.53 -0.54
CA ALA A 26 0.83 -34.44 -0.23
C ALA A 26 1.17 -33.33 0.78
N SER A 27 0.43 -32.21 0.75
CA SER A 27 0.63 -31.10 1.68
C SER A 27 0.19 -31.50 3.08
N LEU A 28 -0.97 -32.16 3.20
CA LEU A 28 -1.46 -32.66 4.50
C LEU A 28 -0.48 -33.67 5.12
N ARG A 29 0.10 -34.58 4.32
CA ARG A 29 1.15 -35.51 4.80
C ARG A 29 2.35 -34.79 5.39
N HIS A 30 2.82 -33.71 4.76
CA HIS A 30 3.94 -32.94 5.25
C HIS A 30 3.63 -32.31 6.61
N HIS A 31 2.47 -31.65 6.75
CA HIS A 31 2.06 -31.03 8.01
C HIS A 31 1.83 -32.04 9.13
N LEU A 32 1.25 -33.22 8.84
CA LEU A 32 1.08 -34.28 9.84
C LEU A 32 2.41 -34.83 10.33
N ARG A 33 3.44 -34.91 9.48
CA ARG A 33 4.80 -35.30 9.90
C ARG A 33 5.39 -34.29 10.88
N VAL A 34 5.33 -33.00 10.55
CA VAL A 34 5.82 -31.92 11.41
C VAL A 34 5.11 -31.91 12.76
N LEU A 35 3.78 -32.10 12.75
CA LEU A 35 2.99 -32.17 13.98
C LEU A 35 3.37 -33.39 14.83
N GLY A 36 3.57 -34.55 14.21
CA GLY A 36 3.99 -35.77 14.90
C GLY A 36 5.35 -35.62 15.57
N GLU A 37 6.32 -35.02 14.87
CA GLU A 37 7.65 -34.71 15.43
C GLU A 37 7.56 -33.77 16.64
N ALA A 38 6.73 -32.73 16.57
CA ALA A 38 6.51 -31.82 17.69
C ALA A 38 5.87 -32.50 18.91
N LEU A 39 4.90 -33.40 18.70
CA LEU A 39 4.25 -34.15 19.78
C LEU A 39 5.20 -35.12 20.47
N LEU A 40 6.10 -35.77 19.72
CA LEU A 40 7.14 -36.63 20.30
C LEU A 40 8.11 -35.83 21.18
N ALA A 41 8.56 -34.66 20.70
CA ALA A 41 9.43 -33.79 21.49
C ALA A 41 8.80 -33.37 22.83
N ILE A 42 7.50 -33.03 22.83
CA ILE A 42 6.78 -32.66 24.05
C ILE A 42 6.67 -33.85 25.02
N ALA A 43 6.46 -35.07 24.51
CA ALA A 43 6.35 -36.26 25.34
C ALA A 43 7.71 -36.64 25.98
N ASP A 44 8.81 -36.44 25.26
CA ASP A 44 10.16 -36.66 25.77
C ASP A 44 10.53 -35.65 26.86
N ASP A 45 10.19 -34.36 26.69
CA ASP A 45 10.43 -33.30 27.68
C ASP A 45 9.64 -33.50 28.99
N ALA A 46 8.41 -34.00 28.88
CA ALA A 46 7.57 -34.30 30.06
C ALA A 46 8.12 -35.46 30.90
N SER A 47 8.95 -36.31 30.33
CA SER A 47 9.58 -37.45 31.03
C SER A 47 10.84 -37.03 31.79
N ALA A 48 11.50 -35.94 31.39
CA ALA A 48 12.74 -35.45 32.00
C ALA A 48 12.53 -34.61 33.27
N THR A 49 11.33 -34.11 33.51
CA THR A 49 11.03 -33.16 34.61
C THR A 49 10.58 -33.80 35.92
N ALA A 50 10.55 -35.13 36.03
CA ALA A 50 9.99 -35.84 37.19
C ALA A 50 11.00 -36.23 38.31
N VAL A 51 12.28 -35.85 38.22
CA VAL A 51 13.27 -36.18 39.28
C VAL A 51 14.12 -34.96 39.63
N SER A 52 13.69 -34.18 40.62
CA SER A 52 14.57 -33.30 41.41
C SER A 52 13.94 -33.10 42.79
N GLU A 53 14.41 -33.89 43.76
CA GLU A 53 14.17 -33.69 45.19
C GLU A 53 14.83 -32.38 45.66
N PRO A 54 14.18 -31.58 46.51
CA PRO A 54 14.79 -30.36 47.04
C PRO A 54 15.71 -30.70 48.22
N VAL A 55 17.01 -30.45 48.03
CA VAL A 55 18.01 -30.38 49.10
C VAL A 55 17.81 -29.07 49.88
N GLN A 56 17.59 -29.16 51.19
CA GLN A 56 17.61 -28.01 52.11
C GLN A 56 19.05 -27.50 52.31
N PRO A 57 19.27 -26.18 52.47
CA PRO A 57 20.50 -25.69 53.06
C PRO A 57 20.27 -25.23 54.51
N ASP A 58 21.13 -25.77 55.38
CA ASP A 58 21.43 -25.28 56.73
C ASP A 58 22.19 -23.95 56.69
N TYR A 59 22.08 -23.21 57.79
CA TYR A 59 22.68 -21.90 58.08
C TYR A 59 24.22 -21.89 58.06
N ASP A 60 24.82 -20.73 57.75
CA ASP A 60 25.69 -19.99 58.70
C ASP A 60 26.20 -18.65 58.13
N GLU A 61 26.04 -17.59 58.93
CA GLU A 61 26.87 -16.36 58.94
C GLU A 61 28.27 -16.72 59.52
N PRO A 62 29.40 -15.98 59.28
CA PRO A 62 29.45 -14.52 59.42
C PRO A 62 30.52 -13.73 58.61
N SER A 63 30.45 -12.40 58.79
CA SER A 63 31.57 -11.45 58.92
C SER A 63 32.40 -11.00 57.69
N ALA A 64 32.17 -9.74 57.33
CA ALA A 64 33.10 -8.66 56.93
C ALA A 64 34.47 -9.01 56.32
N SER A 65 34.73 -8.50 55.11
CA SER A 65 35.78 -7.49 54.84
C SER A 65 35.73 -7.00 53.39
N GLU A 66 36.07 -5.72 53.22
CA GLU A 66 36.22 -4.96 51.98
C GLU A 66 37.29 -5.55 51.05
N THR A 67 37.06 -5.57 49.72
CA THR A 67 37.80 -4.80 48.69
C THR A 67 37.64 -5.35 47.26
N VAL A 68 37.29 -4.42 46.35
CA VAL A 68 37.75 -4.27 44.95
C VAL A 68 37.28 -5.25 43.84
N ALA A 69 36.86 -4.60 42.74
CA ALA A 69 36.78 -5.04 41.33
C ALA A 69 35.52 -5.78 40.85
N GLY A 70 34.74 -5.03 40.04
CA GLY A 70 34.26 -5.39 38.71
C GLY A 70 33.44 -6.66 38.55
N GLU A 71 32.14 -6.49 38.32
CA GLU A 71 31.33 -7.49 37.61
C GLU A 71 30.15 -6.80 36.90
N GLU A 72 30.05 -7.05 35.59
CA GLU A 72 28.91 -6.71 34.74
C GLU A 72 27.67 -7.45 35.22
N GLU A 73 26.65 -6.69 35.59
CA GLU A 73 25.33 -7.21 35.96
C GLU A 73 24.60 -7.66 34.68
N VAL A 74 24.72 -8.95 34.36
CA VAL A 74 23.89 -9.62 33.35
C VAL A 74 22.46 -9.67 33.89
N VAL A 75 21.65 -8.69 33.50
CA VAL A 75 20.21 -8.65 33.77
C VAL A 75 19.57 -9.88 33.11
N ALA A 76 19.10 -10.82 33.94
CA ALA A 76 18.34 -11.98 33.53
C ALA A 76 17.13 -11.56 32.69
N ALA A 77 17.03 -12.11 31.48
CA ALA A 77 15.92 -11.87 30.57
C ALA A 77 14.60 -12.39 31.19
N SER A 78 13.71 -11.47 31.56
CA SER A 78 12.32 -11.80 31.90
C SER A 78 11.68 -12.56 30.75
N ALA A 79 11.27 -13.80 31.02
CA ALA A 79 10.53 -14.64 30.10
C ALA A 79 9.27 -13.91 29.60
N LEU A 80 9.09 -13.87 28.28
CA LEU A 80 7.90 -13.33 27.65
C LEU A 80 6.65 -14.08 28.15
N PRO A 81 5.53 -13.39 28.44
CA PRO A 81 4.29 -14.05 28.82
C PRO A 81 3.83 -14.94 27.67
N GLN A 82 3.82 -16.25 27.91
CA GLN A 82 3.26 -17.22 26.98
C GLN A 82 1.77 -16.91 26.80
N ALA A 83 1.35 -16.69 25.56
CA ALA A 83 -0.05 -16.51 25.23
C ALA A 83 -0.80 -17.81 25.51
N THR A 84 -1.50 -17.88 26.65
CA THR A 84 -2.39 -18.99 26.97
C THR A 84 -3.61 -18.92 26.05
N LEU A 85 -3.68 -19.83 25.08
CA LEU A 85 -4.92 -20.07 24.35
C LEU A 85 -5.99 -20.54 25.35
N PRO A 86 -7.27 -20.15 25.16
CA PRO A 86 -8.35 -20.65 26.00
C PRO A 86 -8.42 -22.18 25.90
N ARG A 87 -8.59 -22.86 27.04
CA ARG A 87 -8.78 -24.31 27.09
C ARG A 87 -10.06 -24.68 26.32
N ALA A 88 -9.96 -25.70 25.47
CA ALA A 88 -11.12 -26.27 24.79
C ALA A 88 -12.14 -26.73 25.82
N THR A 89 -13.42 -26.41 25.59
CA THR A 89 -14.51 -26.83 26.45
C THR A 89 -14.98 -28.23 26.06
N GLU A 90 -15.63 -28.95 26.98
CA GLU A 90 -16.24 -30.26 26.71
C GLU A 90 -17.22 -30.22 25.52
N ALA A 91 -17.91 -29.09 25.35
CA ALA A 91 -18.80 -28.84 24.21
C ALA A 91 -18.05 -28.74 22.86
N ASP A 92 -16.80 -28.27 22.85
CA ASP A 92 -15.98 -28.23 21.64
C ASP A 92 -15.54 -29.64 21.22
N VAL A 93 -15.21 -30.48 22.21
CA VAL A 93 -14.82 -31.88 22.00
C VAL A 93 -16.00 -32.69 21.47
N LEU A 94 -17.19 -32.54 22.07
CA LEU A 94 -18.41 -33.21 21.61
C LEU A 94 -18.82 -32.79 20.19
N ARG A 95 -18.66 -31.51 19.84
CA ARG A 95 -18.89 -31.01 18.47
C ARG A 95 -17.94 -31.63 17.45
N LEU A 96 -16.66 -31.80 17.83
CA LEU A 96 -15.68 -32.48 16.98
C LEU A 96 -16.07 -33.96 16.77
N ILE A 97 -16.47 -34.66 17.83
CA ILE A 97 -16.89 -36.06 17.77
C ILE A 97 -18.09 -36.23 16.84
N ASP A 98 -19.12 -35.40 16.98
CA ASP A 98 -20.31 -35.47 16.11
C ASP A 98 -19.98 -35.17 14.64
N HIS A 99 -19.08 -34.21 14.38
CA HIS A 99 -18.61 -33.86 13.04
C HIS A 99 -17.91 -35.04 12.34
N PHE A 100 -17.00 -35.72 13.05
CA PHE A 100 -16.27 -36.86 12.50
C PHE A 100 -17.07 -38.18 12.51
N SER A 101 -18.12 -38.29 13.34
CA SER A 101 -18.99 -39.46 13.39
C SER A 101 -20.10 -39.46 12.34
N GLY A 102 -20.18 -38.43 11.48
CA GLY A 102 -21.19 -38.32 10.42
C GLY A 102 -22.61 -38.05 10.92
N LYS A 103 -22.80 -37.78 12.22
CA LYS A 103 -24.09 -37.39 12.79
C LYS A 103 -24.37 -35.93 12.44
N LYS A 104 -25.07 -35.68 11.34
CA LYS A 104 -25.52 -34.34 10.93
C LYS A 104 -26.68 -33.84 11.82
N THR A 105 -26.38 -33.39 13.03
CA THR A 105 -27.26 -32.46 13.74
C THR A 105 -27.00 -31.05 13.21
N TYR A 106 -27.93 -30.53 12.41
CA TYR A 106 -27.94 -29.13 11.95
C TYR A 106 -28.26 -28.20 13.13
N LEU A 107 -27.33 -28.05 14.06
CA LEU A 107 -27.15 -26.77 14.73
C LEU A 107 -26.08 -26.06 13.92
N SER A 108 -26.44 -24.94 13.29
CA SER A 108 -25.46 -24.08 12.63
C SER A 108 -24.27 -23.93 13.56
N PRO A 109 -23.04 -24.27 13.14
CA PRO A 109 -21.88 -23.98 13.94
C PRO A 109 -21.97 -22.50 14.35
N PRO A 110 -21.59 -22.11 15.58
CA PRO A 110 -21.39 -20.70 15.85
C PRO A 110 -20.51 -20.22 14.71
N THR A 111 -21.04 -19.28 13.92
CA THR A 111 -20.37 -18.79 12.71
C THR A 111 -18.93 -18.65 13.10
N PRO A 112 -17.99 -19.44 12.54
CA PRO A 112 -16.60 -19.29 12.90
C PRO A 112 -16.35 -17.81 12.71
N ILE A 113 -16.06 -17.09 13.80
CA ILE A 113 -15.74 -15.66 13.73
C ILE A 113 -14.73 -15.66 12.61
N PRO A 114 -15.08 -15.11 11.42
CA PRO A 114 -14.15 -15.17 10.33
C PRO A 114 -12.92 -14.54 10.93
N LYS A 115 -11.80 -15.29 10.97
CA LYS A 115 -10.50 -14.62 11.08
C LYS A 115 -10.61 -13.65 9.93
N LEU A 116 -10.94 -12.40 10.24
CA LEU A 116 -11.02 -11.33 9.27
C LEU A 116 -9.61 -11.40 8.70
N VAL A 117 -9.48 -12.02 7.53
CA VAL A 117 -8.37 -11.70 6.64
C VAL A 117 -8.54 -10.20 6.58
N PRO A 118 -7.64 -9.41 7.20
CA PRO A 118 -7.86 -7.99 7.35
C PRO A 118 -8.18 -7.54 5.95
N ASN A 119 -9.42 -7.07 5.77
CA ASN A 119 -9.92 -6.60 4.50
C ASN A 119 -8.78 -5.73 3.99
N VAL A 120 -8.28 -5.96 2.77
CA VAL A 120 -7.16 -5.17 2.23
C VAL A 120 -7.75 -3.79 1.97
N VAL A 121 -7.96 -3.05 3.06
CA VAL A 121 -8.45 -1.69 3.06
C VAL A 121 -7.37 -0.96 2.32
N ASN A 122 -7.78 -0.35 1.21
CA ASN A 122 -6.89 0.46 0.43
C ASN A 122 -6.28 1.53 1.36
N GLU A 123 -4.95 1.50 1.51
CA GLU A 123 -4.26 2.28 2.55
C GLU A 123 -4.48 3.78 2.36
N VAL A 124 -4.59 4.24 1.11
CA VAL A 124 -4.90 5.64 0.77
C VAL A 124 -6.28 6.02 1.30
N GLU A 125 -7.27 5.14 1.16
CA GLU A 125 -8.67 5.32 1.59
C GLU A 125 -8.73 5.45 3.11
N PHE A 126 -8.02 4.55 3.78
CA PHE A 126 -7.89 4.54 5.23
C PHE A 126 -7.25 5.83 5.73
N LEU A 127 -6.10 6.23 5.18
CA LEU A 127 -5.41 7.46 5.59
C LEU A 127 -6.24 8.71 5.31
N THR A 128 -6.94 8.77 4.17
CA THR A 128 -7.82 9.90 3.82
C THR A 128 -9.00 10.01 4.78
N SER A 129 -9.61 8.88 5.17
CA SER A 129 -10.66 8.86 6.18
C SER A 129 -10.14 9.31 7.55
N LEU A 130 -8.93 8.87 7.91
CA LEU A 130 -8.28 9.21 9.18
C LEU A 130 -7.90 10.70 9.24
N SER A 131 -7.35 11.28 8.18
CA SER A 131 -7.03 12.72 8.09
C SER A 131 -8.30 13.58 8.17
N THR A 132 -9.35 13.20 7.44
CA THR A 132 -10.66 13.88 7.48
C THR A 132 -11.24 13.89 8.90
N CYS A 133 -11.21 12.73 9.56
CA CYS A 133 -11.64 12.59 10.94
C CYS A 133 -10.85 13.51 11.89
N LEU A 134 -9.52 13.58 11.76
CA LEU A 134 -8.67 14.45 12.57
C LEU A 134 -8.94 15.95 12.33
N PHE A 135 -9.15 16.36 11.07
CA PHE A 135 -9.55 17.73 10.75
C PHE A 135 -10.91 18.08 11.37
N ASN A 136 -11.89 17.19 11.28
CA ASN A 136 -13.22 17.42 11.85
C ASN A 136 -13.16 17.55 13.38
N LYS A 137 -12.32 16.76 14.06
CA LYS A 137 -12.07 16.91 15.50
C LYS A 137 -11.46 18.28 15.84
N ALA A 138 -10.42 18.69 15.11
CA ALA A 138 -9.78 19.98 15.33
C ALA A 138 -10.76 21.14 15.13
N ALA A 139 -11.49 21.14 14.00
CA ALA A 139 -12.47 22.17 13.66
C ALA A 139 -13.58 22.25 14.72
N TYR A 140 -14.09 21.10 15.17
CA TYR A 140 -15.09 21.03 16.23
C TYR A 140 -14.60 21.67 17.54
N ILE A 141 -13.38 21.35 17.97
CA ILE A 141 -12.80 21.93 19.20
C ILE A 141 -12.60 23.43 19.05
N ARG A 142 -12.05 23.90 17.91
CA ARG A 142 -11.83 25.33 17.64
C ARG A 142 -13.13 26.13 17.69
N GLN A 143 -14.17 25.64 16.99
CA GLN A 143 -15.48 26.28 17.01
C GLN A 143 -16.04 26.41 18.44
N ALA A 144 -15.91 25.36 19.25
CA ALA A 144 -16.41 25.39 20.63
C ALA A 144 -15.57 26.30 21.56
N LEU A 145 -14.28 26.50 21.27
CA LEU A 145 -13.41 27.43 21.99
C LEU A 145 -13.72 28.90 21.65
N ASP A 146 -14.11 29.17 20.41
CA ASP A 146 -14.42 30.51 19.89
C ASP A 146 -15.84 30.97 20.28
N GLU A 147 -16.82 30.05 20.24
CA GLU A 147 -18.22 30.32 20.57
C GLU A 147 -18.74 29.39 21.68
N PRO A 148 -18.49 29.70 22.95
CA PRO A 148 -18.97 28.88 24.07
C PRO A 148 -20.50 28.78 24.06
N GLY A 149 -21.04 27.60 23.75
CA GLY A 149 -22.48 27.33 23.66
C GLY A 149 -22.98 27.04 22.24
N SER A 150 -22.17 27.30 21.21
CA SER A 150 -22.41 26.93 19.81
C SER A 150 -21.93 25.50 19.58
N VAL A 151 -22.70 24.50 20.06
CA VAL A 151 -22.39 23.10 19.79
C VAL A 151 -22.97 22.73 18.41
N PRO A 152 -22.16 22.21 17.47
CA PRO A 152 -22.67 21.74 16.18
C PRO A 152 -23.79 20.71 16.36
N ASP A 153 -24.91 20.94 15.67
CA ASP A 153 -26.15 20.15 15.79
C ASP A 153 -25.99 18.70 15.27
N LYS A 154 -24.90 18.40 14.58
CA LYS A 154 -24.55 17.07 14.09
C LYS A 154 -23.17 16.64 14.60
N THR A 155 -23.16 15.72 15.56
CA THR A 155 -21.96 15.02 15.98
C THR A 155 -21.67 13.88 15.02
N GLU A 156 -20.54 13.95 14.32
CA GLU A 156 -20.02 12.79 13.61
C GLU A 156 -19.57 11.73 14.62
N PRO A 157 -19.60 10.42 14.28
CA PRO A 157 -19.16 9.36 15.18
C PRO A 157 -17.74 9.57 15.74
N CYS A 158 -16.89 10.27 14.98
CA CYS A 158 -15.53 10.54 15.41
C CYS A 158 -15.38 11.67 16.44
N THR A 159 -16.35 12.59 16.55
CA THR A 159 -16.32 13.71 17.50
C THR A 159 -17.18 13.46 18.75
N GLU A 160 -17.88 12.33 18.82
CA GLU A 160 -18.84 12.01 19.89
C GLU A 160 -18.24 12.16 21.30
N TRP A 161 -17.04 11.60 21.54
CA TRP A 161 -16.44 11.71 22.86
C TRP A 161 -15.95 13.12 23.19
N ILE A 162 -15.52 13.87 22.17
CA ILE A 162 -15.09 15.27 22.31
C ILE A 162 -16.30 16.09 22.75
N ALA A 163 -17.43 15.96 22.06
CA ALA A 163 -18.68 16.63 22.42
C ALA A 163 -19.05 16.40 23.89
N ASN A 164 -19.03 15.15 24.33
CA ASN A 164 -19.39 14.78 25.70
C ASN A 164 -18.45 15.36 26.78
N GLN A 165 -17.14 15.37 26.52
CA GLN A 165 -16.15 15.87 27.48
C GLN A 165 -16.02 17.39 27.47
N LEU A 166 -16.16 18.00 26.30
CA LEU A 166 -15.95 19.42 26.10
C LEU A 166 -17.01 20.23 26.86
N THR A 167 -18.28 19.83 26.83
CA THR A 167 -19.35 20.49 27.62
C THR A 167 -19.06 20.52 29.13
N GLN A 168 -18.32 19.53 29.65
CA GLN A 168 -18.04 19.41 31.08
C GLN A 168 -16.79 20.17 31.52
N THR A 169 -15.78 20.27 30.65
CA THR A 169 -14.42 20.68 31.03
C THR A 169 -13.93 21.94 30.34
N LEU A 170 -14.64 22.46 29.33
CA LEU A 170 -14.19 23.60 28.51
C LEU A 170 -13.75 24.81 29.34
N THR A 171 -14.49 25.14 30.40
CA THR A 171 -14.21 26.31 31.25
C THR A 171 -12.98 26.14 32.14
N THR A 172 -12.61 24.90 32.48
CA THR A 172 -11.50 24.60 33.40
C THR A 172 -10.22 24.15 32.70
N GLN A 173 -10.33 23.62 31.48
CA GLN A 173 -9.23 23.00 30.74
C GLN A 173 -9.07 23.59 29.32
N ARG A 174 -9.33 24.89 29.15
CA ARG A 174 -9.29 25.57 27.85
C ARG A 174 -7.97 25.34 27.10
N ASP A 175 -6.84 25.47 27.80
CA ASP A 175 -5.51 25.33 27.20
C ASP A 175 -5.22 23.89 26.73
N ASP A 176 -5.70 22.88 27.46
CA ASP A 176 -5.54 21.48 27.07
C ASP A 176 -6.38 21.14 25.83
N TRP A 177 -7.57 21.74 25.69
CA TRP A 177 -8.39 21.64 24.48
C TRP A 177 -7.72 22.30 23.28
N GLU A 178 -7.09 23.46 23.46
CA GLU A 178 -6.31 24.10 22.39
C GLU A 178 -5.14 23.22 21.94
N VAL A 179 -4.42 22.63 22.89
CA VAL A 179 -3.32 21.69 22.62
C VAL A 179 -3.81 20.44 21.88
N LEU A 180 -4.98 19.90 22.25
CA LEU A 180 -5.59 18.78 21.54
C LEU A 180 -5.98 19.15 20.11
N ALA A 181 -6.63 20.31 19.92
CA ALA A 181 -7.00 20.79 18.58
C ALA A 181 -5.76 20.92 17.69
N GLY A 182 -4.71 21.57 18.18
CA GLY A 182 -3.44 21.70 17.48
C GLY A 182 -2.78 20.35 17.16
N SER A 183 -2.81 19.40 18.09
CA SER A 183 -2.26 18.06 17.87
C SER A 183 -3.04 17.27 16.80
N CYS A 184 -4.37 17.42 16.77
CA CYS A 184 -5.21 16.86 15.70
C CYS A 184 -4.88 17.47 14.33
N GLU A 185 -4.69 18.79 14.24
CA GLU A 185 -4.29 19.47 12.98
C GLU A 185 -2.96 18.94 12.45
N VAL A 186 -1.95 18.82 13.31
CA VAL A 186 -0.62 18.28 12.93
C VAL A 186 -0.75 16.86 12.39
N ALA A 187 -1.45 15.98 13.11
CA ALA A 187 -1.66 14.61 12.68
C ALA A 187 -2.43 14.55 11.36
N ALA A 188 -3.46 15.40 11.19
CA ALA A 188 -4.25 15.46 9.96
C ALA A 188 -3.39 15.86 8.75
N ILE A 189 -2.57 16.91 8.86
CA ILE A 189 -1.68 17.39 7.78
C ILE A 189 -0.71 16.29 7.34
N VAL A 190 -0.07 15.61 8.30
CA VAL A 190 0.92 14.58 8.00
C VAL A 190 0.27 13.34 7.39
N VAL A 191 -0.87 12.89 7.93
CA VAL A 191 -1.62 11.73 7.42
C VAL A 191 -2.18 12.00 6.02
N ASP A 192 -2.73 13.19 5.79
CA ASP A 192 -3.21 13.63 4.48
C ASP A 192 -2.09 13.58 3.44
N THR A 193 -0.94 14.17 3.77
CA THR A 193 0.24 14.19 2.90
C THR A 193 0.81 12.78 2.66
N LEU A 194 0.79 11.89 3.66
CA LEU A 194 1.19 10.49 3.50
C LEU A 194 0.27 9.72 2.53
N SER A 195 -1.03 10.02 2.54
CA SER A 195 -2.00 9.38 1.65
C SER A 195 -1.66 9.60 0.17
N GLU A 196 -1.04 10.73 -0.17
CA GLU A 196 -0.64 11.06 -1.55
C GLU A 196 0.54 10.20 -2.06
N ILE A 197 1.35 9.63 -1.16
CA ILE A 197 2.62 8.98 -1.53
C ILE A 197 2.78 7.53 -1.07
N VAL A 198 1.93 7.02 -0.18
CA VAL A 198 2.08 5.70 0.47
C VAL A 198 2.23 4.53 -0.51
N ASP A 199 1.53 4.59 -1.65
CA ASP A 199 1.51 3.54 -2.67
C ASP A 199 2.55 3.75 -3.79
N ASN A 200 3.32 4.84 -3.73
CA ASN A 200 4.25 5.19 -4.78
C ASN A 200 5.70 4.89 -4.38
N PRO A 201 6.33 3.83 -4.92
CA PRO A 201 7.68 3.41 -4.54
C PRO A 201 8.75 4.45 -4.89
N SER A 202 8.44 5.40 -5.76
CA SER A 202 9.37 6.48 -6.14
C SER A 202 9.60 7.45 -4.98
N PHE A 203 8.71 7.48 -3.98
CA PHE A 203 8.78 8.37 -2.82
C PHE A 203 9.30 7.67 -1.58
N LYS A 204 10.10 6.59 -1.71
CA LYS A 204 10.59 5.82 -0.56
C LYS A 204 11.34 6.68 0.49
N LYS A 205 12.09 7.69 0.04
CA LYS A 205 12.83 8.60 0.94
C LYS A 205 11.86 9.49 1.71
N GLU A 206 10.96 10.14 0.99
CA GLU A 206 9.96 11.05 1.52
C GLU A 206 8.95 10.31 2.42
N LEU A 207 8.60 9.07 2.07
CA LEU A 207 7.77 8.19 2.88
C LEU A 207 8.40 7.91 4.25
N LYS A 208 9.70 7.59 4.30
CA LYS A 208 10.39 7.36 5.57
C LYS A 208 10.36 8.59 6.48
N GLU A 209 10.54 9.77 5.90
CA GLU A 209 10.46 11.05 6.60
C GLU A 209 9.03 11.30 7.12
N GLY A 210 8.03 11.12 6.26
CA GLY A 210 6.61 11.25 6.64
C GLY A 210 6.18 10.27 7.72
N LEU A 211 6.66 9.01 7.70
CA LEU A 211 6.39 8.03 8.75
C LEU A 211 7.00 8.45 10.10
N SER A 212 8.17 9.10 10.10
CA SER A 212 8.76 9.66 11.31
C SER A 212 7.93 10.82 11.87
N LEU A 213 7.48 11.73 11.02
CA LEU A 213 6.61 12.84 11.40
C LEU A 213 5.25 12.33 11.91
N ALA A 214 4.69 11.30 11.29
CA ALA A 214 3.43 10.71 11.71
C ALA A 214 3.55 10.02 13.08
N ALA A 215 4.67 9.34 13.34
CA ALA A 215 4.94 8.74 14.65
C ALA A 215 5.08 9.79 15.75
N GLU A 216 5.69 10.93 15.46
CA GLU A 216 5.76 12.05 16.38
C GLU A 216 4.38 12.69 16.61
N ALA A 217 3.64 12.97 15.54
CA ALA A 217 2.31 13.58 15.59
C ALA A 217 1.30 12.72 16.36
N GLN A 218 1.26 11.40 16.13
CA GLN A 218 0.37 10.50 16.88
C GLN A 218 0.74 10.40 18.37
N SER A 219 2.04 10.51 18.68
CA SER A 219 2.53 10.46 20.06
C SER A 219 2.16 11.74 20.83
N ALA A 220 2.28 12.90 20.18
CA ALA A 220 1.80 14.17 20.73
C ALA A 220 0.28 14.13 20.92
N LEU A 221 -0.46 13.65 19.91
CA LEU A 221 -1.91 13.49 20.02
C LEU A 221 -2.31 12.57 21.19
N PHE A 222 -1.58 11.47 21.40
CA PHE A 222 -1.78 10.60 22.56
C PHE A 222 -1.58 11.35 23.88
N GLY A 223 -0.47 12.10 24.01
CA GLY A 223 -0.19 12.91 25.20
C GLY A 223 -1.26 13.98 25.46
N ALA A 224 -1.76 14.64 24.41
CA ALA A 224 -2.84 15.63 24.51
C ALA A 224 -4.15 14.99 25.01
N VAL A 225 -4.52 13.83 24.45
CA VAL A 225 -5.72 13.08 24.88
C VAL A 225 -5.61 12.64 26.33
N GLN A 226 -4.43 12.22 26.80
CA GLN A 226 -4.22 11.79 28.18
C GLN A 226 -4.43 12.89 29.23
N ARG A 227 -4.26 14.17 28.86
CA ARG A 227 -4.53 15.31 29.77
C ARG A 227 -6.03 15.49 30.04
N LEU A 228 -6.85 15.18 29.04
CA LEU A 228 -8.30 15.37 29.09
C LEU A 228 -9.07 14.11 29.52
N ARG A 229 -8.56 12.91 29.22
CA ARG A 229 -9.25 11.64 29.52
C ARG A 229 -8.30 10.46 29.71
N LYS A 230 -8.76 9.44 30.44
CA LYS A 230 -8.01 8.19 30.69
C LYS A 230 -8.02 7.23 29.50
N THR A 231 -9.12 7.18 28.76
CA THR A 231 -9.29 6.24 27.63
C THR A 231 -8.55 6.77 26.40
N PRO A 232 -7.85 5.95 25.60
CA PRO A 232 -7.20 6.43 24.38
C PRO A 232 -8.23 6.92 23.35
N ASP A 233 -7.79 7.78 22.43
CA ASP A 233 -8.60 8.20 21.29
C ASP A 233 -8.61 7.12 20.20
N PRO A 234 -9.78 6.68 19.69
CA PRO A 234 -9.84 5.62 18.68
C PRO A 234 -9.08 5.94 17.40
N THR A 235 -9.12 7.20 16.93
CA THR A 235 -8.45 7.63 15.69
C THR A 235 -6.93 7.65 15.86
N GLN A 236 -6.44 8.13 17.00
CA GLN A 236 -5.02 8.04 17.35
C GLN A 236 -4.54 6.58 17.40
N LEU A 237 -5.32 5.68 18.01
CA LEU A 237 -4.98 4.25 18.08
C LEU A 237 -4.90 3.61 16.69
N GLN A 238 -5.88 3.92 15.82
CA GLN A 238 -5.88 3.47 14.42
C GLN A 238 -4.62 3.93 13.66
N LEU A 239 -4.20 5.18 13.86
CA LEU A 239 -2.98 5.71 13.26
C LEU A 239 -1.73 4.98 13.77
N PHE A 240 -1.64 4.74 15.09
CA PHE A 240 -0.54 3.98 15.69
C PHE A 240 -0.46 2.55 15.15
N GLU A 241 -1.59 1.83 15.08
CA GLU A 241 -1.67 0.47 14.54
C GLU A 241 -1.30 0.41 13.05
N TRP A 242 -1.74 1.40 12.27
CA TRP A 242 -1.34 1.51 10.87
C TRP A 242 0.17 1.74 10.73
N LEU A 243 0.76 2.66 11.50
CA LEU A 243 2.20 2.91 11.50
C LEU A 243 2.98 1.64 11.84
N GLN A 244 2.55 0.89 12.86
CA GLN A 244 3.21 -0.36 13.24
C GLN A 244 3.17 -1.41 12.13
N ARG A 245 2.01 -1.59 11.48
CA ARG A 245 1.88 -2.53 10.35
C ARG A 245 2.76 -2.09 9.18
N ARG A 246 2.70 -0.81 8.81
CA ARG A 246 3.40 -0.28 7.63
C ARG A 246 4.92 -0.31 7.81
N THR A 247 5.42 0.11 8.95
CA THR A 247 6.87 0.07 9.26
C THR A 247 7.40 -1.36 9.27
N LYS A 248 6.61 -2.33 9.77
CA LYS A 248 6.95 -3.75 9.71
C LYS A 248 6.97 -4.28 8.28
N GLN A 249 6.00 -3.91 7.45
CA GLN A 249 5.94 -4.34 6.03
C GLN A 249 7.12 -3.80 5.21
N ASP A 250 7.47 -2.53 5.40
CA ASP A 250 8.53 -1.87 4.62
C ASP A 250 9.94 -2.09 5.19
N GLY A 251 10.06 -2.73 6.37
CA GLY A 251 11.33 -2.89 7.07
C GLY A 251 11.95 -1.56 7.52
N ILE A 252 11.10 -0.58 7.86
CA ILE A 252 11.52 0.75 8.28
C ILE A 252 11.54 0.81 9.81
N TYR A 253 12.71 1.04 10.40
CA TYR A 253 12.83 1.25 11.84
C TYR A 253 12.61 2.72 12.20
N LEU A 254 11.63 3.00 13.07
CA LEU A 254 11.40 4.31 13.68
C LEU A 254 12.00 4.32 15.10
N ALA A 255 13.01 5.15 15.32
CA ALA A 255 13.78 5.15 16.56
C ALA A 255 13.02 5.73 17.77
N ARG A 256 12.08 6.64 17.52
CA ARG A 256 11.38 7.43 18.55
C ARG A 256 9.87 7.33 18.40
N TYR A 257 9.15 7.72 19.46
CA TYR A 257 7.71 7.99 19.50
C TYR A 257 6.77 6.79 19.30
N MET A 258 7.30 5.60 19.04
CA MET A 258 6.53 4.35 18.95
C MET A 258 6.40 3.62 20.30
N ARG A 259 6.82 4.22 21.42
CA ARG A 259 6.78 3.63 22.77
C ARG A 259 6.05 4.55 23.74
N ARG A 260 5.32 3.97 24.70
CA ARG A 260 4.60 4.74 25.74
C ARG A 260 5.51 5.63 26.61
N ALA A 261 6.78 5.26 26.77
CA ALA A 261 7.75 5.99 27.58
C ALA A 261 8.48 7.11 26.80
N ASP A 262 8.40 7.13 25.47
CA ASP A 262 9.01 8.17 24.62
C ASP A 262 7.89 8.95 23.94
N GLN A 263 7.23 9.81 24.71
CA GLN A 263 6.11 10.63 24.21
C GLN A 263 6.61 11.96 23.67
N ALA A 264 6.04 12.39 22.55
CA ALA A 264 6.24 13.75 22.07
C ALA A 264 5.46 14.74 22.94
N ASP A 265 6.06 15.87 23.31
CA ASP A 265 5.41 16.89 24.13
C ASP A 265 4.31 17.61 23.34
N PRO A 266 3.02 17.46 23.69
CA PRO A 266 1.93 18.02 22.91
C PRO A 266 1.88 19.55 22.94
N SER A 267 2.55 20.23 23.88
CA SER A 267 2.58 21.69 23.94
C SER A 267 3.30 22.34 22.75
N GLN A 268 4.16 21.60 22.06
CA GLN A 268 4.92 22.08 20.89
C GLN A 268 4.18 21.84 19.55
N TRP A 269 2.85 21.86 19.56
CA TRP A 269 2.07 21.54 18.35
C TRP A 269 2.27 22.57 17.23
N GLN A 270 2.52 23.85 17.53
CA GLN A 270 2.76 24.88 16.51
C GLN A 270 4.05 24.61 15.73
N THR A 271 5.14 24.25 16.42
CA THR A 271 6.42 23.90 15.79
C THR A 271 6.26 22.68 14.89
N ARG A 272 5.55 21.64 15.35
CA ARG A 272 5.29 20.44 14.55
C ARG A 272 4.38 20.71 13.36
N ARG A 273 3.42 21.63 13.52
CA ARG A 273 2.56 22.07 12.42
C ARG A 273 3.39 22.73 11.34
N ALA A 274 4.26 23.67 11.70
CA ALA A 274 5.18 24.30 10.76
C ALA A 274 6.08 23.27 10.05
N GLN A 275 6.61 22.28 10.79
CA GLN A 275 7.39 21.18 10.20
C GLN A 275 6.57 20.31 9.23
N GLY A 276 5.33 19.96 9.59
CA GLY A 276 4.42 19.20 8.72
C GLY A 276 4.06 19.97 7.44
N GLU A 277 3.80 21.27 7.55
CA GLU A 277 3.53 22.16 6.42
C GLU A 277 4.77 22.36 5.53
N GLU A 278 5.96 22.53 6.11
CA GLU A 278 7.23 22.61 5.37
C GLU A 278 7.51 21.30 4.61
N TRP A 279 7.32 20.16 5.27
CA TRP A 279 7.48 18.85 4.64
C TRP A 279 6.48 18.66 3.49
N ARG A 280 5.20 19.03 3.67
CA ARG A 280 4.19 18.99 2.60
C ARG A 280 4.61 19.87 1.41
N ALA A 281 5.04 21.10 1.67
CA ALA A 281 5.49 22.01 0.62
C ALA A 281 6.72 21.48 -0.13
N ALA A 282 7.68 20.87 0.58
CA ALA A 282 8.83 20.22 -0.04
C ALA A 282 8.39 19.04 -0.92
N LEU A 283 7.43 18.23 -0.47
CA LEU A 283 6.89 17.12 -1.23
C LEU A 283 6.17 17.57 -2.50
N ASP A 284 5.36 18.62 -2.42
CA ASP A 284 4.67 19.21 -3.56
C ASP A 284 5.67 19.66 -4.64
N GLN A 285 6.80 20.24 -4.25
CA GLN A 285 7.87 20.60 -5.18
C GLN A 285 8.49 19.36 -5.84
N VAL A 286 8.69 18.25 -5.11
CA VAL A 286 9.19 16.99 -5.67
C VAL A 286 8.18 16.40 -6.66
N ILE A 287 6.89 16.34 -6.28
CA ILE A 287 5.81 15.86 -7.14
C ILE A 287 5.72 16.69 -8.42
N TYR A 288 5.70 18.02 -8.29
CA TYR A 288 5.67 18.96 -9.41
C TYR A 288 6.87 18.78 -10.33
N ARG A 289 8.09 18.72 -9.77
CA ARG A 289 9.33 18.51 -10.53
C ARG A 289 9.26 17.22 -11.33
N ARG A 290 8.86 16.11 -10.71
CA ARG A 290 8.71 14.81 -11.37
C ARG A 290 7.68 14.82 -12.49
N ARG A 291 6.53 15.48 -12.28
CA ARG A 291 5.51 15.66 -13.32
C ARG A 291 6.05 16.46 -14.49
N ARG A 292 6.79 17.55 -14.23
CA ARG A 292 7.41 18.38 -15.27
C ARG A 292 8.50 17.64 -16.03
N GLN A 293 9.35 16.90 -15.32
CA GLN A 293 10.36 16.00 -15.89
C GLN A 293 9.71 14.97 -16.84
N ARG A 294 8.64 14.31 -16.41
CA ARG A 294 7.88 13.35 -17.25
C ARG A 294 7.38 14.00 -18.53
N LYS A 295 6.69 15.15 -18.43
CA LYS A 295 6.18 15.89 -19.60
C LYS A 295 7.29 16.27 -20.59
N LEU A 296 8.45 16.67 -20.08
CA LEU A 296 9.59 17.04 -20.94
C LEU A 296 10.27 15.81 -21.56
N LEU A 297 10.31 14.66 -20.86
CA LEU A 297 10.79 13.40 -21.45
C LEU A 297 9.87 12.93 -22.58
N ASP A 298 8.56 13.03 -22.40
CA ASP A 298 7.59 12.69 -23.44
C ASP A 298 7.72 13.64 -24.64
N LYS A 299 7.88 14.94 -24.38
CA LYS A 299 8.17 15.95 -25.41
C LYS A 299 9.48 15.65 -26.16
N LEU A 300 10.56 15.35 -25.43
CA LEU A 300 11.85 15.02 -26.02
C LEU A 300 11.73 13.81 -26.95
N ARG A 301 11.01 12.78 -26.51
CA ARG A 301 10.82 11.58 -27.31
C ARG A 301 10.11 11.89 -28.63
N TYR A 302 9.01 12.64 -28.58
CA TYR A 302 8.32 13.09 -29.79
C TYR A 302 9.26 13.86 -30.73
N GLN A 303 10.05 14.80 -30.19
CA GLN A 303 10.99 15.57 -31.01
C GLN A 303 12.05 14.69 -31.67
N LEU A 304 12.62 13.74 -30.93
CA LEU A 304 13.60 12.80 -31.45
C LEU A 304 12.99 11.89 -32.53
N ASP A 305 11.76 11.41 -32.34
CA ASP A 305 11.03 10.62 -33.34
C ASP A 305 10.87 11.42 -34.65
N GLN A 306 10.52 12.71 -34.58
CA GLN A 306 10.42 13.58 -35.76
C GLN A 306 11.76 13.82 -36.45
N VAL A 307 12.84 14.00 -35.68
CA VAL A 307 14.20 14.10 -36.26
C VAL A 307 14.56 12.82 -37.01
N GLN A 308 14.16 11.66 -36.50
CA GLN A 308 14.38 10.37 -37.15
C GLN A 308 13.59 10.22 -38.46
N LEU A 309 12.44 10.88 -38.56
CA LEU A 309 11.64 10.99 -39.80
C LEU A 309 12.16 12.04 -40.79
N GLY A 310 13.25 12.75 -40.46
CA GLY A 310 13.88 13.75 -41.34
C GLY A 310 13.49 15.20 -41.08
N ASP A 311 12.71 15.49 -40.03
CA ASP A 311 12.43 16.88 -39.62
C ASP A 311 13.60 17.44 -38.78
N ASP A 312 14.64 17.92 -39.46
CA ASP A 312 15.84 18.47 -38.82
C ASP A 312 15.56 19.77 -38.02
N GLU A 313 14.44 20.46 -38.23
CA GLU A 313 14.06 21.65 -37.44
C GLU A 313 13.74 21.32 -35.98
N GLN A 314 13.46 20.05 -35.68
CA GLN A 314 13.20 19.60 -34.31
C GLN A 314 14.47 19.41 -33.50
N TRP A 315 15.63 19.27 -34.16
CA TRP A 315 16.89 18.99 -33.46
C TRP A 315 17.29 20.09 -32.46
N PRO A 316 17.30 21.39 -32.82
CA PRO A 316 17.56 22.45 -31.83
C PRO A 316 16.56 22.47 -30.67
N LYS A 317 15.29 22.14 -30.93
CA LYS A 317 14.24 22.09 -29.90
C LYS A 317 14.42 20.89 -28.96
N ALA A 318 14.94 19.76 -29.47
CA ALA A 318 15.32 18.60 -28.67
C ALA A 318 16.50 18.97 -27.75
N LEU A 319 17.53 19.63 -28.27
CA LEU A 319 18.68 20.09 -27.46
C LEU A 319 18.25 21.01 -26.30
N GLN A 320 17.37 21.97 -26.57
CA GLN A 320 16.80 22.83 -25.52
C GLN A 320 15.99 22.03 -24.49
N THR A 321 15.27 21.01 -24.92
CA THR A 321 14.49 20.14 -24.02
C THR A 321 15.41 19.28 -23.15
N ILE A 322 16.53 18.80 -23.68
CA ILE A 322 17.58 18.09 -22.91
C ILE A 322 18.16 19.01 -21.83
N ILE A 323 18.51 20.24 -22.18
CA ILE A 323 19.02 21.23 -21.21
C ILE A 323 17.99 21.49 -20.11
N ALA A 324 16.72 21.71 -20.47
CA ALA A 324 15.65 21.93 -19.50
C ALA A 324 15.42 20.71 -18.58
N LEU A 325 15.61 19.49 -19.07
CA LEU A 325 15.54 18.28 -18.24
C LEU A 325 16.68 18.23 -17.21
N ILE A 326 17.90 18.59 -17.62
CA ILE A 326 19.09 18.65 -16.75
C ILE A 326 18.92 19.75 -15.69
N ASP A 327 18.43 20.93 -16.08
CA ASP A 327 18.17 22.04 -15.16
C ASP A 327 17.08 21.71 -14.13
N LEU A 328 16.15 20.81 -14.49
CA LEU A 328 15.18 20.24 -13.54
C LEU A 328 15.75 19.10 -12.68
N GLY A 329 17.05 18.85 -12.75
CA GLY A 329 17.75 17.89 -11.92
C GLY A 329 17.71 16.44 -12.42
N ILE A 330 17.38 16.19 -13.69
CA ILE A 330 17.65 14.86 -14.27
C ILE A 330 19.16 14.75 -14.47
N PRO A 331 19.83 13.75 -13.86
CA PRO A 331 21.25 13.58 -14.06
C PRO A 331 21.53 13.19 -15.52
N PRO A 332 22.63 13.66 -16.14
CA PRO A 332 23.04 13.23 -17.48
C PRO A 332 23.20 11.71 -17.63
N SER A 333 23.44 11.01 -16.51
CA SER A 333 23.53 9.54 -16.44
C SER A 333 22.17 8.83 -16.36
N ASP A 334 21.05 9.55 -16.38
CA ASP A 334 19.71 8.96 -16.35
C ASP A 334 19.54 7.92 -17.46
N ARG A 335 19.07 6.72 -17.11
CA ARG A 335 18.97 5.60 -18.05
C ARG A 335 17.97 5.87 -19.17
N THR A 336 16.86 6.55 -18.85
CA THR A 336 15.81 6.85 -19.84
C THR A 336 16.33 7.87 -20.83
N LEU A 337 16.93 8.95 -20.34
CA LEU A 337 17.53 9.98 -21.18
C LEU A 337 18.62 9.40 -22.09
N ARG A 338 19.54 8.60 -21.53
CA ARG A 338 20.60 7.96 -22.32
C ARG A 338 20.05 7.04 -23.41
N ARG A 339 19.06 6.21 -23.09
CA ARG A 339 18.44 5.30 -24.08
C ARG A 339 17.81 6.06 -25.24
N LEU A 340 17.16 7.19 -24.96
CA LEU A 340 16.54 8.03 -25.98
C LEU A 340 17.57 8.70 -26.89
N LEU A 341 18.71 9.10 -26.33
CA LEU A 341 19.73 9.87 -27.05
C LEU A 341 20.78 9.01 -27.76
N LEU A 342 20.90 7.72 -27.40
CA LEU A 342 21.89 6.82 -27.98
C LEU A 342 21.85 6.76 -29.53
N PRO A 343 20.68 6.70 -30.21
CA PRO A 343 20.63 6.72 -31.67
C PRO A 343 21.15 8.03 -32.30
N PHE A 344 21.20 9.12 -31.53
CA PHE A 344 21.59 10.46 -31.98
C PHE A 344 22.97 10.87 -31.47
N ARG A 345 23.78 9.91 -31.00
CA ARG A 345 25.10 10.13 -30.39
C ARG A 345 26.02 10.99 -31.27
N GLU A 346 26.18 10.65 -32.54
CA GLU A 346 27.08 11.38 -33.45
C GLU A 346 26.64 12.83 -33.65
N ARG A 347 25.33 13.07 -33.78
CA ARG A 347 24.78 14.44 -33.88
C ARG A 347 24.96 15.23 -32.59
N LEU A 348 24.89 14.59 -31.43
CA LEU A 348 25.16 15.23 -30.14
C LEU A 348 26.62 15.63 -29.99
N HIS A 349 27.56 14.80 -30.45
CA HIS A 349 28.99 15.12 -30.42
C HIS A 349 29.27 16.46 -31.12
N THR A 350 28.71 16.67 -32.31
CA THR A 350 28.89 17.90 -33.09
C THR A 350 28.48 19.17 -32.34
N VAL A 351 27.40 19.12 -31.54
CA VAL A 351 26.85 20.32 -30.87
C VAL A 351 27.35 20.46 -29.41
N SER A 352 27.91 19.40 -28.85
CA SER A 352 28.34 19.37 -27.45
C SER A 352 29.47 20.35 -27.11
N GLU A 353 30.23 20.78 -28.12
CA GLU A 353 31.29 21.78 -27.97
C GLU A 353 30.76 23.16 -27.55
N GLU A 354 29.50 23.46 -27.86
CA GLU A 354 28.88 24.77 -27.61
C GLU A 354 28.21 24.88 -26.24
N ALA A 355 27.73 23.76 -25.68
CA ALA A 355 26.95 23.75 -24.44
C ALA A 355 27.51 22.76 -23.41
N ARG A 356 28.04 23.30 -22.31
CA ARG A 356 28.65 22.51 -21.22
C ARG A 356 27.73 21.42 -20.68
N GLN A 357 26.42 21.65 -20.58
CA GLN A 357 25.45 20.65 -20.11
C GLN A 357 25.36 19.44 -21.07
N LEU A 358 25.41 19.67 -22.38
CA LEU A 358 25.36 18.60 -23.39
C LEU A 358 26.65 17.77 -23.41
N ALA A 359 27.80 18.40 -23.18
CA ALA A 359 29.08 17.69 -23.06
C ALA A 359 29.05 16.60 -21.97
N TRP A 360 28.37 16.85 -20.84
CA TRP A 360 28.19 15.84 -19.79
C TRP A 360 27.31 14.67 -20.24
N VAL A 361 26.25 14.94 -21.00
CA VAL A 361 25.37 13.90 -21.55
C VAL A 361 26.13 13.02 -22.54
N VAL A 362 26.89 13.65 -23.46
CA VAL A 362 27.72 12.94 -24.43
C VAL A 362 28.72 12.03 -23.75
N ARG A 363 29.44 12.54 -22.73
CA ARG A 363 30.39 11.73 -21.95
C ARG A 363 29.74 10.51 -21.32
N GLU A 364 28.53 10.65 -20.76
CA GLU A 364 27.80 9.54 -20.14
C GLU A 364 27.19 8.56 -21.16
N LEU A 365 26.86 9.03 -22.37
CA LEU A 365 26.48 8.18 -23.50
C LEU A 365 27.66 7.34 -23.99
N ASP A 366 28.84 7.95 -24.16
CA ASP A 366 30.07 7.25 -24.55
C ASP A 366 30.44 6.18 -23.53
N ARG A 367 30.38 6.52 -22.24
CA ARG A 367 30.62 5.57 -21.14
C ARG A 367 29.63 4.40 -21.18
N ALA A 368 28.35 4.67 -21.45
CA ALA A 368 27.31 3.64 -21.54
C ALA A 368 27.54 2.71 -22.73
N ALA A 369 27.88 3.26 -23.90
CA ALA A 369 28.13 2.52 -25.12
C ALA A 369 29.28 1.50 -24.95
N LEU A 370 30.32 1.87 -24.18
CA LEU A 370 31.43 0.96 -23.85
C LEU A 370 31.04 -0.19 -22.91
N THR A 371 29.93 -0.06 -22.18
CA THR A 371 29.49 -1.04 -21.17
C THR A 371 28.43 -2.00 -21.72
N LEU A 372 27.82 -1.70 -22.87
CA LEU A 372 26.83 -2.56 -23.50
C LEU A 372 27.54 -3.71 -24.23
N PRO A 373 27.38 -4.98 -23.80
CA PRO A 373 27.88 -6.11 -24.56
C PRO A 373 27.17 -6.14 -25.92
N ASP A 374 27.99 -6.17 -26.97
CA ASP A 374 27.61 -6.14 -28.37
C ASP A 374 26.45 -7.12 -28.67
N GLY A 375 25.29 -6.60 -29.10
CA GLY A 375 24.31 -7.38 -29.86
C GLY A 375 23.01 -7.88 -29.20
N LYS A 376 22.60 -7.45 -27.98
CA LYS A 376 21.36 -7.98 -27.35
C LYS A 376 20.16 -7.05 -27.17
N GLU A 377 20.23 -5.76 -27.53
CA GLU A 377 19.13 -4.82 -27.18
C GLU A 377 18.02 -4.63 -28.24
N VAL A 378 18.19 -5.09 -29.48
CA VAL A 378 17.19 -4.86 -30.55
C VAL A 378 16.02 -5.86 -30.52
N SER A 379 16.14 -7.00 -29.84
CA SER A 379 15.17 -8.10 -29.92
C SER A 379 13.91 -7.96 -29.05
N VAL A 380 13.80 -6.96 -28.17
CA VAL A 380 12.66 -6.86 -27.23
C VAL A 380 11.39 -6.25 -27.88
N ILE A 381 11.54 -5.46 -28.94
CA ILE A 381 10.38 -4.81 -29.61
C ILE A 381 9.70 -5.78 -30.59
N GLU A 382 10.46 -6.68 -31.24
CA GLU A 382 9.90 -7.67 -32.17
C GLU A 382 9.11 -8.78 -31.47
N GLU A 383 9.50 -9.21 -30.26
CA GLU A 383 8.79 -10.28 -29.53
C GLU A 383 7.35 -9.93 -29.14
N VAL A 384 7.00 -8.64 -29.04
CA VAL A 384 5.64 -8.21 -28.68
C VAL A 384 4.65 -8.39 -29.83
N ARG A 385 5.09 -8.18 -31.08
CA ARG A 385 4.24 -8.23 -32.28
C ARG A 385 3.75 -9.63 -32.65
N ASP A 386 4.47 -10.66 -32.22
CA ASP A 386 4.10 -12.05 -32.49
C ASP A 386 3.37 -12.75 -31.35
N ASN A 387 2.93 -12.01 -30.34
CA ASN A 387 2.12 -12.59 -29.27
C ASN A 387 0.72 -13.00 -29.81
N PRO A 388 0.37 -14.30 -29.79
CA PRO A 388 -0.90 -14.78 -30.35
C PRO A 388 -2.13 -14.19 -29.63
N LEU A 389 -1.99 -13.84 -28.35
CA LEU A 389 -3.07 -13.27 -27.54
C LEU A 389 -3.42 -11.84 -27.99
N VAL A 390 -2.40 -11.06 -28.38
CA VAL A 390 -2.59 -9.71 -28.93
C VAL A 390 -3.39 -9.79 -30.23
N LYS A 391 -3.04 -10.73 -31.12
CA LYS A 391 -3.76 -10.97 -32.38
C LYS A 391 -5.22 -11.39 -32.16
N GLN A 392 -5.50 -12.22 -31.15
CA GLN A 392 -6.85 -12.64 -30.80
C GLN A 392 -7.71 -11.48 -30.26
N VAL A 393 -7.16 -10.68 -29.35
CA VAL A 393 -7.84 -9.51 -28.80
C VAL A 393 -8.05 -8.43 -29.87
N ALA A 394 -7.08 -8.24 -30.76
CA ALA A 394 -7.23 -7.35 -31.91
C ALA A 394 -8.42 -7.75 -32.80
N GLY A 395 -8.63 -9.05 -33.03
CA GLY A 395 -9.81 -9.54 -33.76
C GLY A 395 -11.15 -9.21 -33.09
N LEU A 396 -11.19 -9.19 -31.75
CA LEU A 396 -12.41 -8.86 -31.00
C LEU A 396 -12.71 -7.34 -30.99
N LEU A 397 -11.67 -6.52 -31.06
CA LEU A 397 -11.73 -5.06 -30.89
C LEU A 397 -11.55 -4.27 -32.19
N GLN A 398 -11.36 -4.95 -33.33
CA GLN A 398 -11.12 -4.30 -34.61
C GLN A 398 -12.22 -3.29 -34.95
N ASN A 399 -11.82 -2.06 -35.33
CA ASN A 399 -12.70 -0.93 -35.66
C ASN A 399 -13.67 -0.50 -34.54
N LYS A 400 -13.42 -0.91 -33.29
CA LYS A 400 -14.22 -0.52 -32.11
C LYS A 400 -13.46 0.50 -31.27
N SER A 401 -14.19 1.26 -30.45
CA SER A 401 -13.59 2.20 -29.51
C SER A 401 -13.43 1.57 -28.13
N VAL A 402 -12.37 1.95 -27.43
CA VAL A 402 -12.07 1.49 -26.07
C VAL A 402 -11.90 2.72 -25.17
N VAL A 403 -12.43 2.68 -23.95
CA VAL A 403 -12.18 3.72 -22.95
C VAL A 403 -11.16 3.20 -21.95
N LEU A 404 -10.11 3.95 -21.67
CA LEU A 404 -9.15 3.66 -20.61
C LEU A 404 -9.21 4.76 -19.56
N ILE A 405 -9.56 4.39 -18.34
CA ILE A 405 -9.69 5.27 -17.19
C ILE A 405 -8.53 5.00 -16.24
N GLY A 406 -7.72 6.01 -16.00
CA GLY A 406 -6.61 5.92 -15.06
C GLY A 406 -5.26 6.28 -15.65
N GLY A 407 -4.39 6.81 -14.79
CA GLY A 407 -3.03 7.18 -15.15
C GLY A 407 -2.95 8.40 -16.07
N ASP A 408 -1.73 8.86 -16.34
CA ASP A 408 -1.50 9.94 -17.30
C ASP A 408 -1.55 9.37 -18.73
N GLU A 409 -2.24 10.05 -19.66
CA GLU A 409 -2.24 9.69 -21.08
C GLU A 409 -0.80 9.69 -21.63
N ARG A 410 -0.42 8.58 -22.28
CA ARG A 410 0.86 8.44 -22.96
C ARG A 410 0.61 8.26 -24.46
N PRO A 411 0.77 9.30 -25.29
CA PRO A 411 0.40 9.26 -26.71
C PRO A 411 0.96 8.06 -27.46
N GLN A 412 2.21 7.68 -27.19
CA GLN A 412 2.84 6.53 -27.84
C GLN A 412 2.25 5.18 -27.42
N ILE A 413 1.92 5.01 -26.14
CA ILE A 413 1.30 3.77 -25.66
C ILE A 413 -0.14 3.71 -26.17
N LYS A 414 -0.83 4.86 -26.18
CA LYS A 414 -2.16 4.99 -26.78
C LYS A 414 -2.15 4.55 -28.23
N GLN A 415 -1.27 5.15 -29.04
CA GLN A 415 -1.11 4.82 -30.45
C GLN A 415 -0.72 3.34 -30.65
N MET A 416 0.20 2.81 -29.84
CA MET A 416 0.60 1.40 -29.92
C MET A 416 -0.57 0.46 -29.60
N ILE A 417 -1.41 0.78 -28.60
CA ILE A 417 -2.62 0.01 -28.28
C ILE A 417 -3.64 0.12 -29.42
N GLU A 418 -3.82 1.31 -29.99
CA GLU A 418 -4.70 1.54 -31.14
C GLU A 418 -4.27 0.73 -32.37
N GLU A 419 -2.98 0.75 -32.70
CA GLU A 419 -2.39 0.04 -33.84
C GLU A 419 -2.44 -1.48 -33.64
N GLU A 420 -1.95 -1.99 -32.50
CA GLU A 420 -1.83 -3.43 -32.25
C GLU A 420 -3.20 -4.09 -32.07
N PHE A 421 -4.19 -3.41 -31.48
CA PHE A 421 -5.56 -3.91 -31.39
C PHE A 421 -6.46 -3.47 -32.55
N LYS A 422 -5.94 -2.70 -33.51
CA LYS A 422 -6.70 -2.17 -34.66
C LYS A 422 -7.97 -1.43 -34.24
N LEU A 423 -7.86 -0.64 -33.17
CA LEU A 423 -8.98 0.13 -32.62
C LEU A 423 -9.37 1.26 -33.57
N ARG A 424 -10.64 1.67 -33.50
CA ARG A 424 -11.06 2.94 -34.09
C ARG A 424 -10.48 4.13 -33.33
N GLU A 425 -10.51 4.05 -32.00
CA GLU A 425 -10.02 5.10 -31.09
C GLU A 425 -9.84 4.52 -29.68
N LEU A 426 -8.76 4.88 -28.99
CA LEU A 426 -8.59 4.70 -27.56
C LEU A 426 -8.84 6.03 -26.83
N ILE A 427 -9.97 6.12 -26.14
CA ILE A 427 -10.34 7.30 -25.34
C ILE A 427 -9.67 7.17 -23.97
N TRP A 428 -8.58 7.91 -23.75
CA TRP A 428 -7.84 7.89 -22.49
C TRP A 428 -8.34 9.00 -21.56
N CYS A 429 -9.07 8.63 -20.51
CA CYS A 429 -9.53 9.54 -19.48
C CYS A 429 -8.49 9.66 -18.35
N ASP A 430 -7.76 10.77 -18.33
CA ASP A 430 -6.81 11.13 -17.26
C ASP A 430 -7.55 11.27 -15.91
N THR A 431 -7.05 10.57 -14.89
CA THR A 431 -7.56 10.65 -13.52
C THR A 431 -6.57 11.43 -12.67
N ARG A 432 -6.76 12.74 -12.60
CA ARG A 432 -6.03 13.59 -11.64
C ARG A 432 -6.62 13.44 -10.24
N PRO A 433 -5.84 13.69 -9.18
CA PRO A 433 -6.38 13.87 -7.83
C PRO A 433 -7.54 14.88 -7.88
N HIS A 434 -8.68 14.52 -7.29
CA HIS A 434 -9.94 15.30 -7.25
C HIS A 434 -10.73 15.46 -8.56
N HIS A 435 -10.35 14.78 -9.65
CA HIS A 435 -11.19 14.79 -10.85
C HIS A 435 -12.42 13.89 -10.65
N SER A 436 -13.62 14.48 -10.75
CA SER A 436 -14.88 13.74 -10.62
C SER A 436 -15.07 12.78 -11.79
N TYR A 437 -15.45 11.54 -11.50
CA TYR A 437 -15.74 10.51 -12.49
C TYR A 437 -16.97 10.84 -13.36
N VAL A 438 -17.77 11.84 -12.98
CA VAL A 438 -18.96 12.28 -13.74
C VAL A 438 -18.59 12.69 -15.18
N PHE A 439 -17.38 13.19 -15.40
CA PHE A 439 -16.91 13.54 -16.74
C PHE A 439 -16.55 12.32 -17.61
N THR A 440 -16.46 11.12 -17.05
CA THR A 440 -16.14 9.89 -17.79
C THR A 440 -17.37 9.21 -18.39
N GLU A 441 -18.56 9.41 -17.80
CA GLU A 441 -19.81 8.76 -18.22
C GLU A 441 -20.16 9.02 -19.70
N PRO A 442 -20.07 10.26 -20.24
CA PRO A 442 -20.39 10.51 -21.65
C PRO A 442 -19.53 9.69 -22.62
N PHE A 443 -18.28 9.38 -22.25
CA PHE A 443 -17.39 8.56 -23.07
C PHE A 443 -17.77 7.08 -23.02
N ILE A 444 -18.16 6.56 -21.84
CA ILE A 444 -18.62 5.17 -21.67
C ILE A 444 -19.94 4.93 -22.42
N ALA A 445 -20.82 5.93 -22.44
CA ALA A 445 -22.15 5.85 -23.06
C ALA A 445 -22.13 5.77 -24.60
N ARG A 446 -20.99 6.07 -25.25
CA ARG A 446 -20.85 6.04 -26.71
C ARG A 446 -21.15 4.62 -27.24
N PRO A 447 -22.02 4.45 -28.26
CA PRO A 447 -22.40 3.13 -28.75
C PRO A 447 -21.21 2.32 -29.30
N GLU A 448 -20.25 2.98 -29.92
CA GLU A 448 -19.02 2.40 -30.49
C GLU A 448 -18.00 1.93 -29.45
N VAL A 449 -18.15 2.31 -28.18
CA VAL A 449 -17.28 1.84 -27.10
C VAL A 449 -17.70 0.44 -26.70
N VAL A 450 -16.79 -0.53 -26.75
CA VAL A 450 -17.12 -1.95 -26.50
C VAL A 450 -16.55 -2.51 -25.21
N VAL A 451 -15.55 -1.86 -24.62
CA VAL A 451 -14.94 -2.27 -23.36
C VAL A 451 -14.35 -1.04 -22.65
N VAL A 452 -14.44 -1.05 -21.32
CA VAL A 452 -13.86 -0.02 -20.46
C VAL A 452 -12.72 -0.65 -19.66
N LEU A 453 -11.53 -0.07 -19.76
CA LEU A 453 -10.33 -0.47 -19.04
C LEU A 453 -10.16 0.45 -17.83
N LEU A 454 -10.01 -0.11 -16.63
CA LEU A 454 -9.79 0.65 -15.40
C LEU A 454 -8.42 0.31 -14.80
N ALA A 455 -7.51 1.28 -14.83
CA ALA A 455 -6.17 1.12 -14.32
C ALA A 455 -6.15 1.32 -12.79
N ILE A 456 -6.38 0.22 -12.05
CA ILE A 456 -6.73 0.27 -10.61
C ILE A 456 -5.66 0.92 -9.73
N ARG A 457 -4.39 0.90 -10.13
CA ARG A 457 -3.29 1.55 -9.39
C ARG A 457 -3.33 3.07 -9.42
N TRP A 458 -4.04 3.65 -10.38
CA TRP A 458 -4.17 5.10 -10.55
C TRP A 458 -5.61 5.57 -10.34
N ALA A 459 -6.50 4.63 -10.08
CA ALA A 459 -7.90 4.91 -9.85
C ALA A 459 -8.08 5.49 -8.44
N SER A 460 -8.50 6.75 -8.34
CA SER A 460 -8.96 7.33 -7.08
C SER A 460 -10.28 6.68 -6.61
N HIS A 461 -10.54 6.74 -5.32
CA HIS A 461 -11.65 6.06 -4.62
C HIS A 461 -13.07 6.39 -5.13
N GLY A 462 -13.22 7.41 -5.97
CA GLY A 462 -14.49 7.70 -6.65
C GLY A 462 -14.84 6.74 -7.78
N LEU A 463 -13.91 5.88 -8.23
CA LEU A 463 -14.11 5.07 -9.44
C LEU A 463 -14.94 3.79 -9.22
N GLY A 464 -15.44 3.54 -8.01
CA GLY A 464 -16.45 2.50 -7.76
C GLY A 464 -17.70 2.68 -8.62
N ALA A 465 -18.11 3.93 -8.86
CA ALA A 465 -19.26 4.28 -9.71
C ALA A 465 -19.06 3.93 -11.19
N VAL A 466 -17.81 3.74 -11.67
CA VAL A 466 -17.55 3.35 -13.06
C VAL A 466 -18.19 2.01 -13.39
N LYS A 467 -18.22 1.09 -12.43
CA LYS A 467 -18.90 -0.20 -12.60
C LYS A 467 -20.38 -0.01 -12.87
N ASP A 468 -21.03 0.89 -12.14
CA ASP A 468 -22.47 1.15 -12.28
C ASP A 468 -22.79 1.73 -13.68
N PHE A 469 -21.93 2.60 -14.22
CA PHE A 469 -22.08 3.08 -15.60
C PHE A 469 -21.85 1.97 -16.62
N CYS A 470 -20.81 1.15 -16.45
CA CYS A 470 -20.52 0.04 -17.35
C CYS A 470 -21.69 -0.95 -17.40
N ASP A 471 -22.28 -1.30 -16.25
CA ASP A 471 -23.44 -2.16 -16.15
C ASP A 471 -24.67 -1.52 -16.82
N ARG A 472 -24.92 -0.23 -16.58
CA ARG A 472 -26.02 0.54 -17.19
C ARG A 472 -25.97 0.55 -18.72
N TYR A 473 -24.79 0.69 -19.31
CA TYR A 473 -24.59 0.72 -20.76
C TYR A 473 -24.21 -0.63 -21.37
N ASN A 474 -24.30 -1.71 -20.58
CA ASN A 474 -23.93 -3.08 -20.95
C ASN A 474 -22.52 -3.18 -21.56
N LYS A 475 -21.55 -2.47 -21.00
CA LYS A 475 -20.15 -2.51 -21.41
C LYS A 475 -19.33 -3.33 -20.39
N PRO A 476 -18.52 -4.31 -20.81
CA PRO A 476 -17.63 -5.01 -19.89
C PRO A 476 -16.58 -4.05 -19.31
N LEU A 477 -16.39 -4.13 -17.98
CA LEU A 477 -15.34 -3.43 -17.24
C LEU A 477 -14.17 -4.38 -16.99
N VAL A 478 -13.01 -4.07 -17.54
CA VAL A 478 -11.76 -4.81 -17.35
C VAL A 478 -10.85 -4.05 -16.40
N ARG A 479 -10.42 -4.69 -15.31
CA ARG A 479 -9.47 -4.09 -14.36
C ARG A 479 -8.04 -4.39 -14.78
N LEU A 480 -7.19 -3.36 -14.81
CA LEU A 480 -5.77 -3.49 -15.10
C LEU A 480 -4.97 -3.40 -13.79
N PRO A 481 -4.61 -4.53 -13.15
CA PRO A 481 -3.85 -4.54 -11.90
C PRO A 481 -2.41 -4.05 -12.04
N ALA A 482 -1.87 -4.07 -13.25
CA ALA A 482 -0.50 -3.71 -13.58
C ALA A 482 -0.46 -2.57 -14.62
N GLY A 483 0.70 -2.37 -15.25
CA GLY A 483 0.89 -1.38 -16.30
C GLY A 483 0.03 -1.63 -17.55
N TYR A 484 0.02 -0.64 -18.43
CA TYR A 484 -0.71 -0.61 -19.70
C TYR A 484 0.19 -1.02 -20.88
N SER A 485 1.00 -2.08 -20.73
CA SER A 485 1.68 -2.68 -21.89
C SER A 485 0.67 -3.46 -22.73
N VAL A 486 0.83 -3.47 -24.05
CA VAL A 486 -0.12 -4.10 -24.99
C VAL A 486 -0.40 -5.56 -24.61
N SER A 487 0.63 -6.34 -24.31
CA SER A 487 0.47 -7.76 -23.92
C SER A 487 -0.29 -7.92 -22.60
N GLN A 488 -0.06 -7.05 -21.63
CA GLN A 488 -0.78 -7.08 -20.35
C GLN A 488 -2.25 -6.70 -20.56
N VAL A 489 -2.52 -5.66 -21.34
CA VAL A 489 -3.90 -5.23 -21.65
C VAL A 489 -4.62 -6.35 -22.40
N ALA A 490 -3.97 -6.99 -23.38
CA ALA A 490 -4.53 -8.13 -24.12
C ALA A 490 -4.91 -9.27 -23.17
N TYR A 491 -3.99 -9.65 -22.28
CA TYR A 491 -4.23 -10.69 -21.28
C TYR A 491 -5.45 -10.39 -20.40
N GLN A 492 -5.54 -9.17 -19.87
CA GLN A 492 -6.64 -8.78 -18.99
C GLN A 492 -7.99 -8.70 -19.71
N ILE A 493 -8.01 -8.19 -20.95
CA ILE A 493 -9.24 -8.18 -21.77
C ILE A 493 -9.68 -9.61 -22.07
N TRP A 494 -8.74 -10.47 -22.44
CA TRP A 494 -9.04 -11.86 -22.75
C TRP A 494 -9.62 -12.60 -21.55
N GLU A 495 -8.98 -12.50 -20.39
CA GLU A 495 -9.39 -13.17 -19.16
C GLU A 495 -10.75 -12.67 -18.65
N GLN A 496 -10.99 -11.36 -18.67
CA GLN A 496 -12.16 -10.78 -17.99
C GLN A 496 -13.36 -10.54 -18.92
N ALA A 497 -13.17 -10.36 -20.22
CA ALA A 497 -14.20 -9.85 -21.12
C ALA A 497 -14.36 -10.60 -22.45
N SER A 498 -13.52 -11.59 -22.76
CA SER A 498 -13.54 -12.25 -24.09
C SER A 498 -14.89 -12.89 -24.44
N SER A 499 -15.58 -13.53 -23.49
CA SER A 499 -16.90 -14.14 -23.72
C SER A 499 -17.94 -13.10 -24.14
N ARG A 500 -18.11 -12.05 -23.33
CA ARG A 500 -19.07 -10.96 -23.60
C ARG A 500 -18.77 -10.23 -24.91
N LEU A 501 -17.48 -10.05 -25.24
CA LEU A 501 -17.08 -9.41 -26.49
C LEU A 501 -17.41 -10.28 -27.71
N ARG A 502 -17.29 -11.61 -27.62
CA ARG A 502 -17.70 -12.54 -28.70
C ARG A 502 -19.21 -12.51 -28.93
N ASP A 503 -19.99 -12.53 -27.85
CA ASP A 503 -21.46 -12.50 -27.94
C ASP A 503 -21.95 -11.20 -28.60
N SER A 504 -21.29 -10.07 -28.34
CA SER A 504 -21.62 -8.80 -28.97
C SER A 504 -21.27 -8.74 -30.46
N SER A 505 -20.20 -9.42 -30.89
CA SER A 505 -19.79 -9.42 -32.31
C SER A 505 -20.68 -10.32 -33.17
N GLY A 506 -21.29 -11.36 -32.60
CA GLY A 506 -22.17 -12.28 -33.33
C GLY A 506 -23.60 -11.78 -33.51
N ALA A 507 -23.97 -10.64 -32.94
CA ALA A 507 -25.31 -10.07 -33.04
C ALA A 507 -25.48 -9.06 -34.20
N ASP A 508 -24.38 -8.63 -34.81
CA ASP A 508 -24.35 -7.65 -35.92
C ASP A 508 -24.06 -8.30 -37.30
N GLU A 509 -23.90 -9.62 -37.36
CA GLU A 509 -23.96 -10.44 -38.60
C GLU A 509 -25.37 -10.99 -38.81
#